data_AF-A0A821WFE3-F1
#
_entry.id   AF-A0A821WFE3-F1
#
_cell.length_a   1.000
_cell.length_b   1.000
_cell.length_c   1.000
_cell.angle_alpha   90.00
_cell.angle_beta   90.00
_cell.angle_gamma   90.00
#
_symmetry.space_group_name_H-M   'P 1'
#
loop_
_entity.id
_entity.type
_entity.pdbx_description
1 polymer ?
#
loop_
_entity_poly.entity_id
_entity_poly.type
_entity_poly.pdbx_seq_one_letter_code
_entity_poly.pdbx_strand_id
1 'polypeptide(L)'
;LPGANGLPGMPGAKGEPVRVESLVQSGTKGERGDQGLPGTNGIPGRVGLPGPKGYPGQVGLSGRPGNPGSLGARGPVGDAGLSGAPGLHGLPGSPGIAGIQGLPGDTGEGSFIFSRHSQDKTAPQCPFATTKMQEGFSFMGMQGDTYAAHQDLGGSGSCLRRFSAMPFLFCDIGNSCHYASRNDYSYWLSTNEPMSASMAPFESRDIPNHLSRCVVCESPTPVFAIHSQSQRVPACPDGYDLLWTGYSFVFTSADGGRGDQQSLQSPGSCLEKYHDRPYFHCKDHSHCNYYPNMMTFYLATLDDYSGFEKPKLLTLKAGTQRQYVSRCAVCHANLFKQTANGPSAFFAQVKKL
;
A
#
# COMPACT_ATOMS: atom_id res chain seq x y z
N LEU A 1 -22.48 -6.40 49.29
CA LEU A 1 -23.63 -6.87 48.49
C LEU A 1 -23.39 -8.35 48.17
N PRO A 2 -24.31 -9.28 48.46
CA PRO A 2 -24.18 -10.67 48.03
C PRO A 2 -24.33 -10.77 46.51
N GLY A 3 -23.48 -11.59 45.86
CA GLY A 3 -23.48 -11.78 44.41
C GLY A 3 -24.73 -12.52 43.91
N ALA A 4 -25.21 -12.14 42.73
CA ALA A 4 -26.39 -12.73 42.10
C ALA A 4 -26.15 -14.21 41.74
N ASN A 5 -27.18 -15.03 41.96
CA ASN A 5 -27.18 -16.45 41.58
C ASN A 5 -27.06 -16.61 40.05
N GLY A 6 -26.24 -17.56 39.61
CA GLY A 6 -26.06 -17.89 38.19
C GLY A 6 -27.33 -18.46 37.56
N LEU A 7 -27.51 -18.20 36.27
CA LEU A 7 -28.67 -18.65 35.50
C LEU A 7 -28.66 -20.18 35.32
N PRO A 8 -29.84 -20.84 35.29
CA PRO A 8 -29.94 -22.27 35.01
C PRO A 8 -29.42 -22.61 33.60
N GLY A 9 -28.71 -23.74 33.48
CA GLY A 9 -28.22 -24.25 32.21
C GLY A 9 -29.36 -24.63 31.26
N MET A 10 -29.15 -24.42 29.96
CA MET A 10 -30.14 -24.73 28.94
C MET A 10 -30.36 -26.25 28.80
N PRO A 11 -31.61 -26.71 28.54
CA PRO A 11 -31.89 -28.12 28.27
C PRO A 11 -31.15 -28.61 27.03
N GLY A 12 -30.61 -29.84 27.09
CA GLY A 12 -29.92 -30.47 25.97
C GLY A 12 -30.85 -30.77 24.79
N ALA A 13 -30.30 -30.73 23.58
CA ALA A 13 -31.03 -30.99 22.35
C ALA A 13 -31.53 -32.45 22.29
N LYS A 14 -32.77 -32.62 21.80
CA LYS A 14 -33.41 -33.93 21.61
C LYS A 14 -32.73 -34.68 20.45
N GLY A 15 -32.34 -35.94 20.68
CA GLY A 15 -31.74 -36.78 19.65
C GLY A 15 -32.73 -37.19 18.55
N GLU A 16 -32.24 -37.29 17.32
CA GLU A 16 -32.97 -37.78 16.15
C GLU A 16 -33.16 -39.31 16.19
N PRO A 17 -34.27 -39.85 15.64
CA PRO A 17 -34.52 -41.29 15.66
C PRO A 17 -33.77 -42.03 14.55
N VAL A 18 -33.12 -43.13 14.92
CA VAL A 18 -32.55 -44.12 13.99
C VAL A 18 -33.57 -45.23 13.73
N ARG A 19 -33.80 -45.55 12.46
CA ARG A 19 -34.54 -46.70 11.96
C ARG A 19 -33.52 -47.74 11.48
N VAL A 20 -33.56 -48.98 11.97
CA VAL A 20 -33.66 -50.26 11.21
C VAL A 20 -33.99 -51.41 12.19
N GLU A 21 -34.79 -52.35 11.68
CA GLU A 21 -35.38 -53.53 12.28
C GLU A 21 -34.39 -54.68 12.57
N SER A 22 -34.85 -55.60 13.44
CA SER A 22 -34.67 -57.06 13.38
C SER A 22 -33.63 -57.75 14.31
N LEU A 23 -34.20 -58.67 15.09
CA LEU A 23 -33.67 -59.90 15.73
C LEU A 23 -33.14 -59.86 17.19
N VAL A 24 -34.02 -60.41 18.03
CA VAL A 24 -33.88 -61.07 19.33
C VAL A 24 -32.50 -61.70 19.62
N GLN A 25 -31.84 -61.27 20.70
CA GLN A 25 -31.15 -62.18 21.61
C GLN A 25 -30.98 -61.58 23.02
N SER A 26 -31.23 -62.41 24.02
CA SER A 26 -31.29 -62.10 25.43
C SER A 26 -29.89 -62.06 26.08
N GLY A 27 -29.66 -61.04 26.93
CA GLY A 27 -28.91 -61.17 28.18
C GLY A 27 -27.39 -61.03 28.18
N THR A 28 -26.89 -59.84 28.57
CA THR A 28 -25.90 -59.65 29.66
C THR A 28 -25.99 -58.20 30.17
N LYS A 29 -26.17 -58.03 31.48
CA LYS A 29 -26.17 -56.74 32.18
C LYS A 29 -24.78 -56.08 32.04
N GLY A 30 -24.70 -54.98 31.32
CA GLY A 30 -23.45 -54.22 31.14
C GLY A 30 -22.92 -53.67 32.47
N GLU A 31 -21.60 -53.73 32.63
CA GLU A 31 -20.86 -53.20 33.78
C GLU A 31 -21.12 -51.71 33.98
N ARG A 32 -21.17 -51.27 35.24
CA ARG A 32 -21.27 -49.87 35.63
C ARG A 32 -20.01 -49.15 35.13
N GLY A 33 -20.17 -48.18 34.23
CA GLY A 33 -19.04 -47.38 33.74
C GLY A 33 -18.27 -46.70 34.87
N ASP A 34 -16.96 -46.61 34.69
CA ASP A 34 -16.03 -46.05 35.66
C ASP A 34 -16.36 -44.61 36.04
N GLN A 35 -16.13 -44.27 37.30
CA GLN A 35 -16.29 -42.92 37.82
C GLN A 35 -15.37 -41.95 37.05
N GLY A 36 -15.95 -40.89 36.48
CA GLY A 36 -15.18 -39.87 35.76
C GLY A 36 -14.05 -39.29 36.61
N LEU A 37 -12.88 -39.10 36.00
CA LEU A 37 -11.70 -38.55 36.66
C LEU A 37 -12.00 -37.16 37.26
N PRO A 38 -11.47 -36.82 38.45
CA PRO A 38 -11.57 -35.48 38.99
C PRO A 38 -11.01 -34.44 38.01
N GLY A 39 -11.69 -33.30 37.87
CA GLY A 39 -11.22 -32.21 37.02
C GLY A 39 -9.82 -31.75 37.43
N THR A 40 -8.96 -31.51 36.45
CA THR A 40 -7.60 -31.01 36.67
C THR A 40 -7.64 -29.62 37.30
N ASN A 41 -6.80 -29.39 38.33
CA ASN A 41 -6.63 -28.06 38.93
C ASN A 41 -6.26 -27.03 37.85
N GLY A 42 -6.87 -25.85 37.93
CA GLY A 42 -6.56 -24.73 37.05
C GLY A 42 -5.08 -24.34 37.14
N ILE A 43 -4.50 -24.02 35.99
CA ILE A 43 -3.09 -23.59 35.88
C ILE A 43 -2.90 -22.30 36.68
N PRO A 44 -1.90 -22.21 37.58
CA PRO A 44 -1.60 -20.97 38.29
C PRO A 44 -1.32 -19.82 37.31
N GLY A 45 -1.80 -18.62 37.64
CA GLY A 45 -1.55 -17.42 36.84
C GLY A 45 -0.05 -17.19 36.64
N ARG A 46 0.35 -16.78 35.44
CA ARG A 46 1.76 -16.47 35.13
C ARG A 46 2.24 -15.34 36.04
N VAL A 47 3.44 -15.52 36.60
CA VAL A 47 4.13 -14.49 37.38
C VAL A 47 4.36 -13.26 36.50
N GLY A 48 4.02 -12.07 37.01
CA GLY A 48 4.23 -10.82 36.32
C GLY A 48 5.70 -10.60 35.96
N LEU A 49 5.96 -10.01 34.79
CA LEU A 49 7.32 -9.68 34.37
C LEU A 49 7.97 -8.72 35.38
N PRO A 50 9.27 -8.87 35.69
CA PRO A 50 10.00 -7.90 36.49
C PRO A 50 9.94 -6.52 35.83
N GLY A 51 9.76 -5.47 36.63
CA GLY A 51 9.81 -4.10 36.13
C GLY A 51 11.17 -3.79 35.49
N PRO A 52 11.23 -2.88 34.50
CA PRO A 52 12.48 -2.47 33.89
C PRO A 52 13.43 -1.86 34.93
N LYS A 53 14.74 -2.13 34.80
CA LYS A 53 15.76 -1.49 35.63
C LYS A 53 15.74 0.03 35.43
N GLY A 54 15.80 0.78 36.53
CA GLY A 54 15.88 2.25 36.49
C GLY A 54 17.15 2.73 35.79
N TYR A 55 17.05 3.87 35.09
CA TYR A 55 18.18 4.52 34.45
C TYR A 55 19.24 4.97 35.47
N PRO A 56 20.54 4.93 35.15
CA PRO A 56 21.58 5.52 35.99
C PRO A 56 21.36 7.03 36.18
N GLY A 57 21.58 7.53 37.39
CA GLY A 57 21.49 8.97 37.68
C GLY A 57 22.56 9.77 36.92
N GLN A 58 22.21 10.98 36.50
CA GLN A 58 23.15 11.93 35.91
C GLN A 58 24.26 12.29 36.92
N VAL A 59 25.51 12.33 36.44
CA VAL A 59 26.66 12.82 37.20
C VAL A 59 26.46 14.31 37.49
N GLY A 60 26.53 14.69 38.77
CA GLY A 60 26.40 16.08 39.21
C GLY A 60 27.51 16.97 38.67
N LEU A 61 27.16 18.18 38.24
CA LEU A 61 28.12 19.20 37.80
C LEU A 61 28.97 19.66 38.99
N SER A 62 30.29 19.69 38.81
CA SER A 62 31.22 20.24 39.81
C SER A 62 30.96 21.74 40.04
N GLY A 63 30.85 22.13 41.31
CA GLY A 63 30.67 23.53 41.71
C GLY A 63 31.88 24.39 41.36
N ARG A 64 31.65 25.60 40.86
CA ARG A 64 32.70 26.59 40.64
C ARG A 64 33.16 27.18 41.99
N PRO A 65 34.47 27.26 42.28
CA PRO A 65 34.96 28.02 43.43
C PRO A 65 34.60 29.51 43.30
N GLY A 66 34.14 30.11 44.39
CA GLY A 66 33.84 31.55 44.44
C GLY A 66 35.13 32.39 44.40
N ASN A 67 35.09 33.51 43.68
CA ASN A 67 36.20 34.45 43.61
C ASN A 67 36.40 35.18 44.96
N PRO A 68 37.64 35.31 45.47
CA PRO A 68 37.94 36.15 46.64
C PRO A 68 37.71 37.64 46.37
N GLY A 69 37.27 38.37 47.41
CA GLY A 69 36.88 39.77 47.34
C GLY A 69 38.03 40.76 47.10
N SER A 70 37.69 41.89 46.46
CA SER A 70 38.61 42.99 46.15
C SER A 70 38.92 43.87 47.37
N LEU A 71 40.20 44.16 47.62
CA LEU A 71 40.62 45.19 48.57
C LEU A 71 41.71 46.10 47.98
N GLY A 72 41.39 47.40 47.90
CA GLY A 72 42.25 48.60 48.02
C GLY A 72 43.53 48.76 47.19
N ALA A 73 43.54 49.79 46.33
CA ALA A 73 44.75 50.22 45.61
C ALA A 73 45.75 51.01 46.49
N ARG A 74 47.05 50.80 46.28
CA ARG A 74 48.12 51.76 46.64
C ARG A 74 49.42 51.56 45.85
N GLY A 75 49.83 52.63 45.15
CA GLY A 75 51.22 53.13 44.99
C GLY A 75 52.21 52.38 44.07
N PRO A 76 52.75 53.03 43.00
CA PRO A 76 53.72 52.43 42.08
C PRO A 76 55.18 52.59 42.54
N VAL A 77 56.10 51.85 41.91
CA VAL A 77 57.58 52.02 41.73
C VAL A 77 58.15 50.60 41.47
N GLY A 78 59.02 50.29 40.52
CA GLY A 78 59.69 50.96 39.39
C GLY A 78 60.46 49.84 38.64
N ASP A 79 60.66 49.99 37.33
CA ASP A 79 61.05 48.88 36.44
C ASP A 79 62.48 48.34 36.66
N ALA A 80 62.62 47.01 36.62
CA ALA A 80 63.88 46.30 36.45
C ALA A 80 63.93 45.63 35.05
N GLY A 81 65.08 45.74 34.39
CA GLY A 81 65.25 45.53 32.95
C GLY A 81 64.93 44.13 32.40
N LEU A 82 64.49 44.10 31.14
CA LEU A 82 64.13 42.89 30.40
C LEU A 82 65.38 42.07 30.02
N SER A 83 65.38 40.79 30.39
CA SER A 83 66.31 39.80 29.83
C SER A 83 65.88 39.40 28.41
N GLY A 84 66.82 39.23 27.49
CA GLY A 84 66.55 38.97 26.07
C GLY A 84 65.74 37.68 25.83
N ALA A 85 64.82 37.73 24.86
CA ALA A 85 63.95 36.61 24.53
C ALA A 85 64.73 35.44 23.89
N PRO A 86 64.48 34.17 24.29
CA PRO A 86 64.98 33.00 23.58
C PRO A 86 64.46 32.93 22.14
N GLY A 87 65.27 32.43 21.20
CA GLY A 87 64.91 32.31 19.79
C GLY A 87 63.66 31.45 19.55
N LEU A 88 62.86 31.85 18.57
CA LEU A 88 61.62 31.16 18.20
C LEU A 88 61.91 29.77 17.63
N HIS A 89 61.15 28.76 18.09
CA HIS A 89 61.22 27.41 17.55
C HIS A 89 60.63 27.38 16.12
N GLY A 90 61.23 26.59 15.23
CA GLY A 90 60.78 26.46 13.83
C GLY A 90 59.36 25.91 13.71
N LEU A 91 58.61 26.40 12.71
CA LEU A 91 57.23 25.99 12.47
C LEU A 91 57.13 24.50 12.08
N PRO A 92 56.11 23.76 12.55
CA PRO A 92 55.85 22.39 12.10
C PRO A 92 55.59 22.32 10.59
N GLY A 93 56.06 21.25 9.94
CA GLY A 93 55.82 21.01 8.52
C GLY A 93 54.33 20.87 8.19
N SER A 94 53.91 21.32 7.00
CA SER A 94 52.51 21.28 6.58
C SER A 94 51.99 19.84 6.44
N PRO A 95 50.71 19.56 6.76
CA PRO A 95 50.10 18.25 6.56
C PRO A 95 50.18 17.79 5.10
N GLY A 96 50.36 16.48 4.88
CA GLY A 96 50.35 15.89 3.55
C GLY A 96 49.00 16.07 2.83
N ILE A 97 49.05 16.19 1.51
CA ILE A 97 47.86 16.39 0.66
C ILE A 97 46.97 15.14 0.78
N ALA A 98 45.66 15.35 1.03
CA ALA A 98 44.68 14.27 1.08
C ALA A 98 44.63 13.51 -0.26
N GLY A 99 44.55 12.17 -0.20
CA GLY A 99 44.41 11.33 -1.38
C GLY A 99 43.13 11.65 -2.16
N ILE A 100 43.21 11.61 -3.47
CA ILE A 100 42.06 11.80 -4.37
C ILE A 100 41.01 10.74 -4.07
N GLN A 101 39.80 11.19 -3.74
CA GLN A 101 38.64 10.32 -3.55
C GLN A 101 38.37 9.58 -4.87
N GLY A 102 38.20 8.25 -4.80
CA GLY A 102 37.85 7.46 -5.98
C GLY A 102 36.57 8.00 -6.63
N LEU A 103 36.53 7.98 -7.96
CA LEU A 103 35.33 8.38 -8.71
C LEU A 103 34.12 7.60 -8.19
N PRO A 104 32.97 8.25 -7.96
CA PRO A 104 31.71 7.56 -7.68
C PRO A 104 31.47 6.50 -8.77
N GLY A 105 31.12 5.27 -8.38
CA GLY A 105 30.78 4.24 -9.36
C GLY A 105 29.61 4.70 -10.23
N ASP A 106 29.63 4.34 -11.52
CA ASP A 106 28.55 4.63 -12.46
C ASP A 106 27.21 4.24 -11.83
N THR A 107 26.39 5.23 -11.50
CA THR A 107 24.98 5.02 -11.19
C THR A 107 24.35 4.43 -12.44
N GLY A 108 24.01 3.13 -12.41
CA GLY A 108 23.30 2.49 -13.50
C GLY A 108 22.09 3.33 -13.90
N GLU A 109 21.93 3.57 -15.20
CA GLU A 109 20.74 4.15 -15.80
C GLU A 109 19.51 3.39 -15.26
N GLY A 110 18.73 4.04 -14.37
CA GLY A 110 17.62 3.38 -13.71
C GLY A 110 16.53 3.03 -14.72
N SER A 111 16.30 1.75 -14.97
CA SER A 111 15.13 1.26 -15.69
C SER A 111 13.87 1.38 -14.81
N PHE A 112 12.81 1.99 -15.32
CA PHE A 112 11.55 2.19 -14.60
C PHE A 112 10.51 1.17 -15.06
N ILE A 113 9.95 0.40 -14.12
CA ILE A 113 8.95 -0.63 -14.42
C ILE A 113 7.56 -0.08 -14.14
N PHE A 114 6.64 -0.24 -15.08
CA PHE A 114 5.24 0.13 -14.92
C PHE A 114 4.30 -0.89 -15.55
N SER A 115 3.03 -0.88 -15.13
CA SER A 115 1.97 -1.71 -15.69
C SER A 115 1.02 -0.90 -16.56
N ARG A 116 0.47 -1.54 -17.60
CA ARG A 116 -0.62 -1.03 -18.43
C ARG A 116 -1.75 -2.05 -18.49
N HIS A 117 -2.98 -1.59 -18.38
CA HIS A 117 -4.19 -2.42 -18.29
C HIS A 117 -5.12 -2.16 -19.49
N SER A 118 -5.54 -3.23 -20.17
CA SER A 118 -6.38 -3.14 -21.36
C SER A 118 -7.85 -2.85 -21.09
N GLN A 119 -8.32 -3.25 -19.89
CA GLN A 119 -9.76 -3.37 -19.60
C GLN A 119 -10.45 -4.21 -20.70
N ASP A 120 -9.76 -5.27 -21.14
CA ASP A 120 -10.14 -6.15 -22.24
C ASP A 120 -9.61 -7.58 -22.02
N LYS A 121 -10.11 -8.54 -22.81
CA LYS A 121 -9.73 -9.96 -22.78
C LYS A 121 -8.33 -10.18 -23.36
N THR A 122 -7.80 -9.21 -24.09
CA THR A 122 -6.48 -9.25 -24.74
C THR A 122 -5.49 -8.33 -24.04
N ALA A 123 -4.27 -8.79 -23.80
CA ALA A 123 -3.23 -7.96 -23.20
C ALA A 123 -2.90 -6.74 -24.08
N PRO A 124 -2.70 -5.55 -23.49
CA PRO A 124 -2.29 -4.39 -24.24
C PRO A 124 -0.82 -4.51 -24.68
N GLN A 125 -0.41 -3.72 -25.66
CA GLN A 125 0.99 -3.62 -26.07
C GLN A 125 1.71 -2.57 -25.22
N CYS A 126 3.01 -2.78 -25.00
CA CYS A 126 3.86 -1.76 -24.39
C CYS A 126 3.92 -0.51 -25.29
N PRO A 127 3.81 0.70 -24.72
CA PRO A 127 3.96 1.96 -25.45
C PRO A 127 5.31 2.08 -26.17
N PHE A 128 5.41 3.05 -27.09
CA PHE A 128 6.64 3.32 -27.82
C PHE A 128 7.82 3.59 -26.88
N ALA A 129 9.03 3.17 -27.29
CA ALA A 129 10.26 3.29 -26.52
C ALA A 129 10.23 2.64 -25.12
N THR A 130 9.42 1.58 -24.96
CA THR A 130 9.40 0.74 -23.76
C THR A 130 9.50 -0.75 -24.14
N THR A 131 10.06 -1.56 -23.24
CA THR A 131 10.30 -2.99 -23.49
C THR A 131 9.31 -3.85 -22.71
N LYS A 132 8.70 -4.83 -23.37
CA LYS A 132 7.78 -5.77 -22.72
C LYS A 132 8.53 -6.75 -21.83
N MET A 133 8.09 -6.86 -20.57
CA MET A 133 8.64 -7.83 -19.62
C MET A 133 7.73 -9.05 -19.44
N GLN A 134 6.44 -8.84 -19.18
CA GLN A 134 5.47 -9.93 -18.97
C GLN A 134 4.03 -9.49 -19.25
N GLU A 135 3.17 -10.46 -19.53
CA GLU A 135 1.71 -10.28 -19.53
C GLU A 135 1.09 -10.97 -18.31
N GLY A 136 -0.13 -10.56 -17.98
CA GLY A 136 -0.89 -11.17 -16.90
C GLY A 136 -2.34 -10.73 -16.88
N PHE A 137 -2.92 -10.82 -15.68
CA PHE A 137 -4.28 -10.44 -15.34
C PHE A 137 -4.23 -9.26 -14.37
N SER A 138 -5.15 -8.31 -14.59
CA SER A 138 -5.18 -7.03 -13.90
C SER A 138 -5.73 -7.16 -12.48
N PHE A 139 -4.83 -7.34 -11.52
CA PHE A 139 -5.12 -7.49 -10.11
C PHE A 139 -5.19 -6.12 -9.43
N MET A 140 -6.31 -5.83 -8.78
CA MET A 140 -6.50 -4.58 -8.04
C MET A 140 -6.11 -4.71 -6.58
N GLY A 141 -6.31 -5.87 -5.98
CA GLY A 141 -6.03 -6.05 -4.56
C GLY A 141 -6.79 -7.20 -3.92
N MET A 142 -6.69 -7.26 -2.61
CA MET A 142 -7.27 -8.30 -1.78
C MET A 142 -7.88 -7.71 -0.52
N GLN A 143 -8.80 -8.44 0.09
CA GLN A 143 -9.31 -8.13 1.41
C GLN A 143 -9.34 -9.40 2.25
N GLY A 144 -8.62 -9.35 3.37
CA GLY A 144 -8.55 -10.43 4.34
C GLY A 144 -8.86 -9.89 5.73
N ASP A 145 -9.67 -10.63 6.50
CA ASP A 145 -10.02 -10.24 7.88
C ASP A 145 -10.55 -8.78 7.99
N THR A 146 -11.40 -8.38 7.04
CA THR A 146 -11.96 -7.01 6.89
C THR A 146 -10.98 -5.91 6.50
N TYR A 147 -9.68 -6.21 6.40
CA TYR A 147 -8.67 -5.29 5.91
C TYR A 147 -8.49 -5.42 4.40
N ALA A 148 -8.69 -4.33 3.67
CA ALA A 148 -8.43 -4.25 2.24
C ALA A 148 -7.01 -3.72 2.00
N ALA A 149 -6.32 -4.32 1.03
CA ALA A 149 -5.02 -3.91 0.54
C ALA A 149 -5.06 -3.88 -0.99
N HIS A 150 -5.08 -2.69 -1.58
CA HIS A 150 -5.00 -2.54 -3.04
C HIS A 150 -3.56 -2.35 -3.52
N GLN A 151 -3.34 -2.77 -4.76
CA GLN A 151 -2.14 -2.48 -5.51
C GLN A 151 -2.28 -1.17 -6.26
N ASP A 152 -1.17 -0.48 -6.45
CA ASP A 152 -1.08 0.57 -7.46
C ASP A 152 -1.14 -0.07 -8.85
N LEU A 153 -2.14 0.31 -9.65
CA LEU A 153 -2.31 -0.16 -11.02
C LEU A 153 -1.15 0.29 -11.93
N GLY A 154 -0.38 1.31 -11.58
CA GLY A 154 0.84 1.66 -12.31
C GLY A 154 2.03 0.77 -11.95
N GLY A 155 1.98 0.05 -10.83
CA GLY A 155 3.06 -0.83 -10.37
C GLY A 155 2.98 -2.24 -10.96
N SER A 156 4.09 -2.96 -11.02
CA SER A 156 4.14 -4.33 -11.55
C SER A 156 3.31 -5.36 -10.75
N GLY A 157 3.07 -5.09 -9.46
CA GLY A 157 2.27 -5.94 -8.57
C GLY A 157 0.79 -6.07 -8.97
N SER A 158 0.27 -5.10 -9.73
CA SER A 158 -1.09 -5.16 -10.27
C SER A 158 -1.23 -6.08 -11.49
N CYS A 159 -0.15 -6.67 -11.98
CA CYS A 159 -0.16 -7.54 -13.14
C CYS A 159 0.31 -8.97 -12.82
N LEU A 160 -0.62 -9.77 -12.29
CA LEU A 160 -0.32 -11.14 -11.88
C LEU A 160 -0.32 -12.09 -13.07
N ARG A 161 0.70 -12.94 -13.16
CA ARG A 161 0.85 -13.92 -14.27
C ARG A 161 -0.29 -14.93 -14.36
N ARG A 162 -0.93 -15.24 -13.24
CA ARG A 162 -2.00 -16.23 -13.13
C ARG A 162 -3.18 -15.62 -12.40
N PHE A 163 -4.35 -15.90 -12.92
CA PHE A 163 -5.59 -15.64 -12.21
C PHE A 163 -5.85 -16.73 -11.17
N SER A 164 -6.32 -16.32 -10.01
CA SER A 164 -6.98 -17.17 -9.04
C SER A 164 -8.03 -16.32 -8.35
N ALA A 165 -9.23 -16.86 -8.17
CA ALA A 165 -10.26 -16.20 -7.39
C ALA A 165 -9.85 -16.01 -5.91
N MET A 166 -8.88 -16.82 -5.44
CA MET A 166 -8.17 -16.65 -4.16
C MET A 166 -6.65 -16.75 -4.37
N PRO A 167 -5.93 -15.64 -4.63
CA PRO A 167 -4.50 -15.65 -4.94
C PRO A 167 -3.58 -15.62 -3.72
N PHE A 168 -4.14 -15.66 -2.50
CA PHE A 168 -3.39 -15.60 -1.24
C PHE A 168 -3.88 -16.66 -0.25
N LEU A 169 -3.09 -16.85 0.81
CA LEU A 169 -3.40 -17.67 1.97
C LEU A 169 -3.05 -16.88 3.24
N PHE A 170 -3.56 -17.29 4.38
CA PHE A 170 -3.21 -16.70 5.68
C PHE A 170 -2.70 -17.78 6.62
N CYS A 171 -1.81 -17.42 7.53
CA CYS A 171 -1.28 -18.33 8.54
C CYS A 171 -1.51 -17.76 9.93
N ASP A 172 -1.79 -18.62 10.89
CA ASP A 172 -1.99 -18.26 12.29
C ASP A 172 -0.71 -18.46 13.11
N ILE A 173 -0.77 -18.01 14.37
CA ILE A 173 0.31 -18.16 15.35
C ILE A 173 0.57 -19.63 15.76
N GLY A 174 -0.35 -20.53 15.42
CA GLY A 174 -0.24 -21.97 15.66
C GLY A 174 0.54 -22.70 14.56
N ASN A 175 1.27 -21.97 13.70
CA ASN A 175 1.98 -22.50 12.53
C ASN A 175 1.06 -23.25 11.55
N SER A 176 -0.23 -22.95 11.54
CA SER A 176 -1.18 -23.51 10.58
C SER A 176 -1.50 -22.47 9.51
N CYS A 177 -1.44 -22.88 8.25
CA CYS A 177 -1.78 -22.04 7.10
C CYS A 177 -3.06 -22.54 6.45
N HIS A 178 -3.87 -21.58 6.02
CA HIS A 178 -5.24 -21.79 5.60
C HIS A 178 -5.44 -21.14 4.24
N TYR A 179 -6.00 -21.91 3.31
CA TYR A 179 -6.23 -21.47 1.94
C TYR A 179 -7.71 -21.55 1.60
N ALA A 180 -8.29 -20.43 1.16
CA ALA A 180 -9.68 -20.32 0.74
C ALA A 180 -10.71 -20.90 1.74
N SER A 181 -10.39 -20.88 3.04
CA SER A 181 -11.24 -21.42 4.12
C SER A 181 -11.96 -20.34 4.93
N ARG A 182 -11.75 -19.06 4.56
CA ARG A 182 -12.40 -17.89 5.17
C ARG A 182 -13.13 -17.08 4.10
N ASN A 183 -13.94 -16.16 4.60
CA ASN A 183 -14.68 -15.21 3.78
C ASN A 183 -13.82 -14.00 3.35
N ASP A 184 -12.74 -14.28 2.64
CA ASP A 184 -11.83 -13.27 2.10
C ASP A 184 -12.15 -12.99 0.62
N TYR A 185 -11.62 -11.89 0.09
CA TYR A 185 -11.92 -11.42 -1.27
C TYR A 185 -10.68 -11.07 -2.07
N SER A 186 -10.77 -11.25 -3.39
CA SER A 186 -9.84 -10.68 -4.36
C SER A 186 -10.57 -9.76 -5.34
N TYR A 187 -9.89 -8.71 -5.78
CA TYR A 187 -10.44 -7.68 -6.66
C TYR A 187 -9.65 -7.61 -7.97
N TRP A 188 -10.37 -7.57 -9.09
CA TRP A 188 -9.79 -7.62 -10.42
C TRP A 188 -10.42 -6.56 -11.31
N LEU A 189 -9.60 -5.88 -12.13
CA LEU A 189 -10.14 -4.97 -13.15
C LEU A 189 -10.95 -5.80 -14.15
N SER A 190 -12.07 -5.23 -14.59
CA SER A 190 -12.98 -5.89 -15.50
C SER A 190 -12.83 -5.44 -16.95
N THR A 191 -13.39 -6.23 -17.85
CA THR A 191 -13.65 -5.84 -19.24
C THR A 191 -14.97 -5.06 -19.35
N ASN A 192 -15.36 -4.72 -20.59
CA ASN A 192 -16.66 -4.13 -20.93
C ASN A 192 -17.81 -5.15 -20.98
N GLU A 193 -17.57 -6.42 -20.64
CA GLU A 193 -18.60 -7.46 -20.69
C GLU A 193 -19.77 -7.09 -19.77
N PRO A 194 -21.02 -7.03 -20.29
CA PRO A 194 -22.16 -6.61 -19.50
C PRO A 194 -22.46 -7.61 -18.38
N MET A 195 -22.97 -7.08 -17.26
CA MET A 195 -23.45 -7.92 -16.17
C MET A 195 -24.67 -8.74 -16.60
N SER A 196 -24.77 -9.96 -16.08
CA SER A 196 -26.00 -10.75 -16.21
C SER A 196 -27.19 -9.98 -15.65
N ALA A 197 -28.31 -9.99 -16.38
CA ALA A 197 -29.55 -9.35 -15.95
C ALA A 197 -30.06 -9.87 -14.59
N SER A 198 -29.66 -11.09 -14.22
CA SER A 198 -30.00 -11.72 -12.94
C SER A 198 -29.13 -11.27 -11.75
N MET A 199 -28.03 -10.55 -11.99
CA MET A 199 -26.98 -10.27 -10.99
C MET A 199 -26.43 -11.52 -10.28
N ALA A 200 -26.63 -12.71 -10.86
CA ALA A 200 -26.07 -13.94 -10.33
C ALA A 200 -24.53 -13.93 -10.44
N PRO A 201 -23.82 -14.63 -9.53
CA PRO A 201 -22.39 -14.87 -9.67
C PRO A 201 -22.04 -15.45 -11.04
N PHE A 202 -20.85 -15.13 -11.53
CA PHE A 202 -20.35 -15.66 -12.79
C PHE A 202 -20.17 -17.16 -12.70
N GLU A 203 -20.55 -17.87 -13.75
CA GLU A 203 -20.11 -19.25 -13.95
C GLU A 203 -18.59 -19.26 -14.17
N SER A 204 -17.89 -20.30 -13.69
CA SER A 204 -16.43 -20.35 -13.77
C SER A 204 -15.89 -20.24 -15.21
N ARG A 205 -16.66 -20.73 -16.20
CA ARG A 205 -16.32 -20.62 -17.63
C ARG A 205 -16.39 -19.20 -18.20
N ASP A 206 -17.15 -18.33 -17.55
CA ASP A 206 -17.43 -16.97 -18.01
C ASP A 206 -16.48 -15.94 -17.38
N ILE A 207 -15.80 -16.29 -16.28
CA ILE A 207 -14.78 -15.44 -15.63
C ILE A 207 -13.76 -14.86 -16.63
N PRO A 208 -13.19 -15.63 -17.58
CA PRO A 208 -12.24 -15.07 -18.56
C PRO A 208 -12.82 -13.95 -19.43
N ASN A 209 -14.14 -13.89 -19.61
CA ASN A 209 -14.79 -12.82 -20.37
C ASN A 209 -14.82 -11.49 -19.59
N HIS A 210 -14.92 -11.57 -18.26
CA HIS A 210 -14.96 -10.39 -17.39
C HIS A 210 -13.57 -9.92 -16.96
N LEU A 211 -12.53 -10.74 -17.10
CA LEU A 211 -11.21 -10.47 -16.54
C LEU A 211 -10.30 -9.66 -17.47
N SER A 212 -9.90 -8.47 -17.02
CA SER A 212 -8.97 -7.59 -17.75
C SER A 212 -7.55 -8.16 -17.80
N ARG A 213 -6.88 -7.98 -18.93
CA ARG A 213 -5.45 -8.30 -19.12
C ARG A 213 -4.54 -7.10 -18.95
N CYS A 214 -3.30 -7.36 -18.59
CA CYS A 214 -2.26 -6.35 -18.38
C CYS A 214 -0.93 -6.77 -19.01
N VAL A 215 -0.05 -5.78 -19.14
CA VAL A 215 1.35 -5.95 -19.52
C VAL A 215 2.22 -5.12 -18.58
N VAL A 216 3.37 -5.67 -18.20
CA VAL A 216 4.43 -4.95 -17.48
C VAL A 216 5.51 -4.55 -18.49
N CYS A 217 5.85 -3.28 -18.48
CA CYS A 217 6.83 -2.68 -19.39
C CYS A 217 7.96 -2.03 -18.61
N GLU A 218 9.12 -2.00 -19.24
CA GLU A 218 10.31 -1.30 -18.80
C GLU A 218 10.47 -0.02 -19.63
N SER A 219 10.59 1.12 -18.97
CA SER A 219 10.83 2.44 -19.55
C SER A 219 12.22 2.93 -19.16
N PRO A 220 12.95 3.61 -20.07
CA PRO A 220 14.24 4.20 -19.74
C PRO A 220 14.13 5.45 -18.86
N THR A 221 12.92 6.01 -18.70
CA THR A 221 12.65 7.20 -17.88
C THR A 221 11.41 7.02 -17.00
N PRO A 222 11.27 7.79 -15.91
CA PRO A 222 10.10 7.70 -15.04
C PRO A 222 8.81 7.93 -15.82
N VAL A 223 7.80 7.12 -15.53
CA VAL A 223 6.46 7.22 -16.11
C VAL A 223 5.51 7.75 -15.06
N PHE A 224 4.72 8.78 -15.40
CA PHE A 224 3.79 9.42 -14.48
C PHE A 224 2.50 9.88 -15.18
N ALA A 225 1.46 10.11 -14.40
CA ALA A 225 0.19 10.63 -14.86
C ALA A 225 0.02 12.13 -14.52
N ILE A 226 -0.72 12.83 -15.37
CA ILE A 226 -1.21 14.20 -15.16
C ILE A 226 -2.72 14.25 -15.39
N HIS A 227 -3.41 15.12 -14.65
CA HIS A 227 -4.87 15.20 -14.64
C HIS A 227 -5.33 16.63 -14.95
N SER A 228 -6.37 16.77 -15.76
CA SER A 228 -6.84 18.10 -16.20
C SER A 228 -7.93 18.71 -15.33
N GLN A 229 -8.65 17.89 -14.55
CA GLN A 229 -9.90 18.29 -13.89
C GLN A 229 -10.90 18.94 -14.86
N SER A 230 -10.85 18.54 -16.13
CA SER A 230 -11.72 19.01 -17.20
C SER A 230 -12.00 17.88 -18.20
N GLN A 231 -12.88 18.12 -19.17
CA GLN A 231 -13.11 17.20 -20.29
C GLN A 231 -11.98 17.20 -21.33
N ARG A 232 -11.04 18.14 -21.24
CA ARG A 232 -9.90 18.23 -22.17
C ARG A 232 -8.77 17.36 -21.65
N VAL A 233 -8.12 16.63 -22.56
CA VAL A 233 -6.94 15.84 -22.23
C VAL A 233 -5.79 16.80 -21.91
N PRO A 234 -5.12 16.66 -20.74
CA PRO A 234 -3.96 17.49 -20.43
C PRO A 234 -2.79 17.13 -21.34
N ALA A 235 -2.04 18.12 -21.80
CA ALA A 235 -0.83 17.89 -22.60
C ALA A 235 0.34 17.47 -21.69
N CYS A 236 1.18 16.53 -22.17
CA CYS A 236 2.43 16.23 -21.49
C CYS A 236 3.33 17.49 -21.45
N PRO A 237 4.14 17.68 -20.39
CA PRO A 237 5.05 18.81 -20.31
C PRO A 237 6.09 18.82 -21.44
N ASP A 238 6.69 19.97 -21.71
CA ASP A 238 7.76 20.08 -22.71
C ASP A 238 8.91 19.11 -22.42
N GLY A 239 9.34 18.39 -23.45
CA GLY A 239 10.37 17.35 -23.32
C GLY A 239 9.86 15.98 -22.88
N TYR A 240 8.55 15.79 -22.74
CA TYR A 240 7.92 14.51 -22.44
C TYR A 240 7.08 14.02 -23.62
N ASP A 241 7.09 12.70 -23.84
CA ASP A 241 6.25 12.05 -24.83
C ASP A 241 5.02 11.42 -24.16
N LEU A 242 3.92 11.42 -24.90
CA LEU A 242 2.64 10.82 -24.50
C LEU A 242 2.68 9.30 -24.70
N LEU A 243 2.38 8.54 -23.65
CA LEU A 243 2.23 7.09 -23.72
C LEU A 243 0.76 6.69 -24.00
N TRP A 244 -0.18 7.20 -23.21
CA TRP A 244 -1.62 7.03 -23.43
C TRP A 244 -2.43 8.13 -22.74
N THR A 245 -3.74 8.16 -23.03
CA THR A 245 -4.70 9.08 -22.41
C THR A 245 -5.85 8.30 -21.81
N GLY A 246 -6.55 8.88 -20.84
CA GLY A 246 -7.59 8.16 -20.13
C GLY A 246 -8.50 9.04 -19.28
N TYR A 247 -9.01 8.43 -18.22
CA TYR A 247 -9.87 9.01 -17.20
C TYR A 247 -9.19 8.95 -15.85
N SER A 248 -9.31 10.04 -15.10
CA SER A 248 -8.68 10.23 -13.80
C SER A 248 -9.35 9.38 -12.72
N PHE A 249 -8.85 8.16 -12.54
CA PHE A 249 -9.29 7.16 -11.59
C PHE A 249 -8.56 7.34 -10.25
N VAL A 250 -9.32 7.40 -9.14
CA VAL A 250 -8.76 7.71 -7.83
C VAL A 250 -8.75 6.49 -6.93
N PHE A 251 -9.90 5.89 -6.66
CA PHE A 251 -9.98 4.72 -5.79
C PHE A 251 -11.28 3.94 -6.01
N THR A 252 -11.33 2.76 -5.42
CA THR A 252 -12.53 1.92 -5.34
C THR A 252 -12.80 1.57 -3.89
N SER A 253 -14.08 1.38 -3.54
CA SER A 253 -14.43 0.82 -2.24
C SER A 253 -14.30 -0.70 -2.27
N ALA A 254 -13.78 -1.30 -1.19
CA ALA A 254 -13.92 -2.72 -0.96
C ALA A 254 -15.22 -3.03 -0.20
N ASP A 255 -15.50 -4.30 0.04
CA ASP A 255 -16.65 -4.73 0.85
C ASP A 255 -16.54 -4.15 2.27
N GLY A 256 -17.61 -3.53 2.77
CA GLY A 256 -17.57 -2.76 4.02
C GLY A 256 -17.04 -1.32 3.92
N GLY A 257 -16.79 -0.82 2.70
CA GLY A 257 -16.62 0.62 2.42
C GLY A 257 -15.21 1.19 2.58
N ARG A 258 -14.23 0.40 3.01
CA ARG A 258 -12.81 0.81 3.03
C ARG A 258 -12.13 0.34 1.76
N GLY A 259 -11.33 1.19 1.13
CA GLY A 259 -10.51 0.80 -0.01
C GLY A 259 -9.34 1.77 -0.16
N ASP A 260 -8.26 1.31 -0.78
CA ASP A 260 -7.06 2.12 -0.94
C ASP A 260 -7.08 2.95 -2.22
N GLN A 261 -6.43 4.11 -2.12
CA GLN A 261 -6.31 5.09 -3.19
C GLN A 261 -5.13 4.81 -4.11
N GLN A 262 -5.36 5.03 -5.41
CA GLN A 262 -4.30 5.14 -6.40
C GLN A 262 -3.55 6.47 -6.24
N SER A 263 -2.23 6.41 -6.32
CA SER A 263 -1.42 7.62 -6.34
C SER A 263 -1.72 8.41 -7.62
N LEU A 264 -2.10 9.68 -7.52
CA LEU A 264 -2.47 10.47 -8.71
C LEU A 264 -1.27 10.73 -9.65
N GLN A 265 -0.04 10.61 -9.17
CA GLN A 265 1.15 10.65 -10.04
C GLN A 265 1.40 9.32 -10.76
N SER A 266 0.80 8.22 -10.30
CA SER A 266 1.03 6.89 -10.87
C SER A 266 0.28 6.75 -12.20
N PRO A 267 0.83 6.02 -13.20
CA PRO A 267 0.09 5.63 -14.39
C PRO A 267 -1.24 4.91 -14.07
N GLY A 268 -1.34 4.25 -12.91
CA GLY A 268 -2.53 3.56 -12.43
C GLY A 268 -3.74 4.46 -12.17
N SER A 269 -3.53 5.77 -11.96
CA SER A 269 -4.62 6.74 -11.83
C SER A 269 -5.23 7.14 -13.18
N CYS A 270 -4.72 6.63 -14.30
CA CYS A 270 -5.15 7.01 -15.64
C CYS A 270 -5.62 5.81 -16.49
N LEU A 271 -6.85 5.35 -16.21
CA LEU A 271 -7.49 4.26 -16.94
C LEU A 271 -7.90 4.69 -18.35
N GLU A 272 -7.52 3.92 -19.37
CA GLU A 272 -7.78 4.25 -20.79
C GLU A 272 -9.29 4.25 -21.12
N LYS A 273 -10.06 3.36 -20.48
CA LYS A 273 -11.51 3.24 -20.68
C LYS A 273 -12.27 3.64 -19.42
N TYR A 274 -13.32 4.44 -19.61
CA TYR A 274 -14.27 4.77 -18.56
C TYR A 274 -15.27 3.62 -18.33
N HIS A 275 -15.43 3.22 -17.07
CA HIS A 275 -16.50 2.33 -16.63
C HIS A 275 -17.13 2.83 -15.34
N ASP A 276 -18.45 2.71 -15.23
CA ASP A 276 -19.15 2.93 -13.96
C ASP A 276 -18.65 1.96 -12.87
N ARG A 277 -18.35 0.72 -13.29
CA ARG A 277 -17.87 -0.39 -12.46
C ARG A 277 -16.69 -1.09 -13.15
N PRO A 278 -15.46 -0.59 -13.01
CA PRO A 278 -14.28 -1.10 -13.71
C PRO A 278 -13.72 -2.38 -13.07
N TYR A 279 -14.42 -3.03 -12.14
CA TYR A 279 -13.90 -4.14 -11.35
C TYR A 279 -15.00 -5.04 -10.81
N PHE A 280 -14.64 -6.29 -10.56
CA PHE A 280 -15.46 -7.27 -9.85
C PHE A 280 -14.63 -7.86 -8.70
N HIS A 281 -15.31 -8.52 -7.78
CA HIS A 281 -14.63 -9.27 -6.74
C HIS A 281 -14.94 -10.75 -6.82
N CYS A 282 -14.02 -11.55 -6.30
CA CYS A 282 -14.22 -12.97 -6.09
C CYS A 282 -14.14 -13.29 -4.61
N LYS A 283 -15.08 -14.11 -4.18
CA LYS A 283 -15.22 -14.69 -2.86
C LYS A 283 -15.02 -16.19 -3.09
N ASP A 284 -13.97 -16.81 -2.57
CA ASP A 284 -13.59 -18.22 -2.84
C ASP A 284 -13.22 -18.60 -4.30
N HIS A 285 -13.10 -19.90 -4.59
CA HIS A 285 -12.64 -20.46 -5.87
C HIS A 285 -13.63 -20.30 -7.05
N SER A 286 -14.90 -20.00 -6.80
CA SER A 286 -15.94 -20.05 -7.83
C SER A 286 -16.89 -18.85 -7.86
N HIS A 287 -16.97 -18.05 -6.82
CA HIS A 287 -17.96 -16.96 -6.77
C HIS A 287 -17.34 -15.60 -7.07
N CYS A 288 -17.30 -15.24 -8.36
CA CYS A 288 -16.97 -13.89 -8.80
C CYS A 288 -18.25 -13.15 -9.18
N ASN A 289 -18.41 -11.89 -8.78
CA ASN A 289 -19.57 -11.08 -9.15
C ASN A 289 -19.30 -9.58 -9.04
N TYR A 290 -20.17 -8.79 -9.66
CA TYR A 290 -20.28 -7.36 -9.41
C TYR A 290 -21.34 -7.12 -8.33
N TYR A 291 -20.99 -6.43 -7.25
CA TYR A 291 -21.95 -6.11 -6.19
C TYR A 291 -22.44 -4.66 -6.25
N PRO A 292 -23.71 -4.38 -5.91
CA PRO A 292 -24.27 -3.02 -5.99
C PRO A 292 -23.67 -2.01 -5.02
N ASN A 293 -23.08 -2.47 -3.91
CA ASN A 293 -22.49 -1.62 -2.86
C ASN A 293 -21.06 -1.15 -3.17
N MET A 294 -20.47 -1.65 -4.27
CA MET A 294 -19.12 -1.31 -4.72
C MET A 294 -19.15 0.02 -5.49
N MET A 295 -18.35 0.99 -5.05
CA MET A 295 -18.27 2.32 -5.62
C MET A 295 -16.92 2.59 -6.25
N THR A 296 -16.95 3.32 -7.37
CA THR A 296 -15.78 3.78 -8.12
C THR A 296 -15.69 5.28 -8.03
N PHE A 297 -14.51 5.81 -7.73
CA PHE A 297 -14.30 7.24 -7.56
C PHE A 297 -13.34 7.77 -8.61
N TYR A 298 -13.79 8.81 -9.32
CA TYR A 298 -13.02 9.51 -10.34
C TYR A 298 -12.84 10.98 -9.92
N LEU A 299 -11.79 11.64 -10.42
CA LEU A 299 -11.70 13.10 -10.30
C LEU A 299 -12.81 13.74 -11.15
N ALA A 300 -13.51 14.70 -10.56
CA ALA A 300 -14.56 15.44 -11.25
C ALA A 300 -13.97 16.51 -12.18
N THR A 301 -14.76 16.93 -13.17
CA THR A 301 -14.51 18.17 -13.90
C THR A 301 -14.95 19.37 -13.07
N LEU A 302 -14.16 20.43 -13.09
CA LEU A 302 -14.45 21.70 -12.42
C LEU A 302 -14.77 22.77 -13.47
N ASP A 303 -15.71 23.67 -13.15
CA ASP A 303 -15.91 24.87 -13.94
C ASP A 303 -14.80 25.87 -13.56
N ASP A 304 -14.13 26.47 -14.53
CA ASP A 304 -12.95 27.34 -14.31
C ASP A 304 -13.22 28.53 -13.36
N TYR A 305 -14.50 28.91 -13.20
CA TYR A 305 -14.93 30.04 -12.36
C TYR A 305 -15.40 29.62 -10.95
N SER A 306 -15.55 28.33 -10.65
CA SER A 306 -16.18 27.86 -9.41
C SER A 306 -15.20 27.41 -8.33
N GLY A 307 -13.89 27.71 -8.45
CA GLY A 307 -12.82 27.12 -7.63
C GLY A 307 -12.98 27.24 -6.11
N PHE A 308 -13.77 28.20 -5.63
CA PHE A 308 -14.08 28.39 -4.21
C PHE A 308 -15.60 28.45 -3.93
N GLU A 309 -16.44 28.21 -4.93
CA GLU A 309 -17.89 28.20 -4.75
C GLU A 309 -18.36 26.85 -4.22
N LYS A 310 -19.53 26.84 -3.56
CA LYS A 310 -20.14 25.60 -3.10
C LYS A 310 -20.43 24.69 -4.32
N PRO A 311 -19.97 23.42 -4.32
CA PRO A 311 -20.26 22.50 -5.42
C PRO A 311 -21.76 22.31 -5.64
N LYS A 312 -22.18 22.32 -6.92
CA LYS A 312 -23.57 22.06 -7.30
C LYS A 312 -23.88 20.58 -7.09
N LEU A 313 -24.94 20.27 -6.33
CA LEU A 313 -25.39 18.90 -6.14
C LEU A 313 -26.04 18.40 -7.44
N LEU A 314 -25.49 17.33 -8.00
CA LEU A 314 -25.97 16.73 -9.25
C LEU A 314 -26.08 15.21 -9.07
N THR A 315 -27.13 14.62 -9.64
CA THR A 315 -27.27 13.18 -9.80
C THR A 315 -27.22 12.85 -11.27
N LEU A 316 -26.17 12.13 -11.68
CA LEU A 316 -25.91 11.79 -13.07
C LEU A 316 -26.58 10.46 -13.41
N LYS A 317 -27.18 10.37 -14.61
CA LYS A 317 -27.83 9.15 -15.11
C LYS A 317 -26.94 8.48 -16.14
N ALA A 318 -27.25 7.21 -16.44
CA ALA A 318 -26.55 6.43 -17.47
C ALA A 318 -26.43 7.20 -18.79
N GLY A 319 -25.21 7.24 -19.34
CA GLY A 319 -24.88 7.90 -20.60
C GLY A 319 -24.31 9.31 -20.47
N THR A 320 -24.50 10.01 -19.33
CA THR A 320 -23.99 11.37 -19.14
C THR A 320 -22.80 11.46 -18.18
N GLN A 321 -22.53 10.40 -17.41
CA GLN A 321 -21.54 10.45 -16.31
C GLN A 321 -20.13 10.80 -16.80
N ARG A 322 -19.71 10.27 -17.95
CA ARG A 322 -18.40 10.51 -18.56
C ARG A 322 -18.08 12.01 -18.74
N GLN A 323 -19.09 12.85 -18.96
CA GLN A 323 -18.94 14.30 -19.17
C GLN A 323 -18.52 15.05 -17.90
N TYR A 324 -18.60 14.40 -16.73
CA TYR A 324 -18.22 14.97 -15.44
C TYR A 324 -16.94 14.36 -14.89
N VAL A 325 -16.28 13.48 -15.67
CA VAL A 325 -15.05 12.81 -15.28
C VAL A 325 -13.84 13.48 -15.93
N SER A 326 -12.91 13.90 -15.08
CA SER A 326 -11.62 14.48 -15.45
C SER A 326 -10.83 13.55 -16.37
N ARG A 327 -10.13 14.14 -17.34
CA ARG A 327 -9.22 13.43 -18.24
C ARG A 327 -7.79 13.43 -17.69
N CYS A 328 -7.01 12.48 -18.18
CA CYS A 328 -5.61 12.34 -17.83
C CYS A 328 -4.77 11.93 -19.03
N ALA A 329 -3.46 12.13 -18.89
CA ALA A 329 -2.43 11.65 -19.81
C ALA A 329 -1.30 11.00 -19.00
N VAL A 330 -0.73 9.93 -19.55
CA VAL A 330 0.47 9.30 -19.00
C VAL A 330 1.65 9.63 -19.89
N CYS A 331 2.71 10.09 -19.27
CA CYS A 331 3.86 10.69 -19.93
C CYS A 331 5.16 10.05 -19.42
N HIS A 332 6.19 10.08 -20.26
CA HIS A 332 7.56 9.77 -19.87
C HIS A 332 8.52 10.72 -20.58
N ALA A 333 9.72 10.89 -20.02
CA ALA A 333 10.69 11.82 -20.58
C ALA A 333 11.24 11.32 -21.92
N ASN A 334 11.29 12.22 -22.91
CA ASN A 334 11.92 11.96 -24.19
C ASN A 334 13.43 12.22 -24.09
N LEU A 335 14.22 11.16 -24.07
CA LEU A 335 15.67 11.25 -23.95
C LEU A 335 16.32 12.05 -25.08
N PHE A 336 15.81 11.97 -26.32
CA PHE A 336 16.34 12.77 -27.44
C PHE A 336 16.09 14.27 -27.26
N LYS A 337 14.89 14.68 -26.85
CA LYS A 337 14.56 16.10 -26.60
C LYS A 337 15.27 16.64 -25.35
N GLN A 338 15.54 15.81 -24.35
CA GLN A 338 16.27 16.23 -23.16
C GLN A 338 17.76 16.51 -23.43
N THR A 339 18.39 15.77 -24.35
CA THR A 339 19.78 16.06 -24.76
C THR A 339 19.94 17.38 -25.52
N ALA A 340 18.91 17.82 -26.26
CA ALA A 340 18.94 19.07 -27.02
C ALA A 340 18.92 20.34 -26.14
N ASN A 341 18.40 20.24 -24.90
CA ASN A 341 18.36 21.35 -23.94
C ASN A 341 19.53 21.33 -22.92
N GLY A 342 20.52 20.46 -23.13
CA GLY A 342 21.71 20.34 -22.28
C GLY A 342 21.46 19.61 -20.94
N PRO A 343 22.48 18.99 -20.34
CA PRO A 343 22.34 18.11 -19.15
C PRO A 343 22.01 18.83 -17.83
N SER A 344 21.47 20.05 -17.83
CA SER A 344 21.34 20.88 -16.61
C SER A 344 19.93 20.95 -16.01
N ALA A 345 18.88 20.46 -16.68
CA ALA A 345 17.51 20.65 -16.18
C ALA A 345 17.02 19.55 -15.21
N PHE A 346 17.47 18.30 -15.37
CA PHE A 346 16.89 17.17 -14.60
C PHE A 346 17.43 17.06 -13.16
N PHE A 347 18.71 17.41 -12.92
CA PHE A 347 19.31 17.31 -11.58
C PHE A 347 19.12 18.55 -10.70
N ALA A 348 18.68 19.68 -11.26
CA ALA A 348 18.51 20.92 -10.50
C ALA A 348 17.16 21.00 -9.74
N GLN A 349 16.16 20.21 -10.13
CA GLN A 349 14.79 20.36 -9.61
C GLN A 349 14.41 19.35 -8.51
N VAL A 350 15.11 18.23 -8.41
CA VAL A 350 14.87 17.21 -7.35
C VAL A 350 15.63 17.51 -6.05
N LYS A 351 16.56 18.48 -6.05
CA LYS A 351 17.29 18.93 -4.85
C LYS A 351 16.64 20.11 -4.09
N LYS A 352 15.43 20.52 -4.48
CA LYS A 352 14.74 21.67 -3.88
C LYS A 352 13.36 21.37 -3.28
N LEU A 353 13.07 20.10 -3.00
CA LEU A 353 11.93 19.70 -2.16
C LEU A 353 12.42 18.91 -0.95
#